data_AF-A0A932P696-F1
#
_entry.id   AF-A0A932P696-F1
#
_cell.length_a   1.000
_cell.length_b   1.000
_cell.length_c   1.000
_cell.angle_alpha   90.00
_cell.angle_beta   90.00
_cell.angle_gamma   90.00
#
_symmetry.space_group_name_H-M   'P 1'
#
loop_
_entity.id
_entity.type
_entity.pdbx_description
1 polymer ?
#
loop_
_entity_poly.entity_id
_entity_poly.type
_entity_poly.pdbx_seq_one_letter_code
_entity_poly.pdbx_strand_id
1 'polypeptide(L)'
;MTLPLYRIPDLRHVNRRSFLVTTSSLAAAALWSSRAWGVVKRNVKFADNPFQLGVASGDPAPDGVVLWTRLAPRPLEGGGMPAEAVEVSWQVAEDEQMTKVVREGTTTATPQWAHAVHVEVDGLRPDRWYWYQFKVGSETSPKGRTRTMPLAESSPQRVRFAFASCQHYETGLYTAYEHMLREDLDLVLHLGDYIYEGAPKNNQVRKHSGAGELDSLDDYRNRHAQYKTDGALQAMHAALPWLVTWDDHEFDNNCAGDVSEEKDVTREQFLARRARAYQAYYEHMPLRRGSLPQ
;
A
#
# COMPACT_ATOMS: atom_id res chain seq x y z
N MET A 1 -6.45 19.83 44.87
CA MET A 1 -6.35 18.87 43.76
C MET A 1 -4.90 18.51 43.58
N THR A 2 -4.58 17.31 44.00
CA THR A 2 -3.28 16.67 44.13
C THR A 2 -2.85 16.11 42.77
N LEU A 3 -1.70 16.53 42.26
CA LEU A 3 -0.99 15.84 41.18
C LEU A 3 -0.47 14.50 41.71
N PRO A 4 -0.55 13.38 40.96
CA PRO A 4 0.11 12.16 41.36
C PRO A 4 1.62 12.31 41.08
N LEU A 5 2.39 12.44 42.16
CA LEU A 5 3.84 12.27 42.15
C LEU A 5 4.14 10.77 41.97
N TYR A 6 4.43 10.33 40.75
CA TYR A 6 5.24 9.13 40.59
C TYR A 6 6.66 9.48 41.04
N ARG A 7 6.95 9.14 42.29
CA ARG A 7 8.28 9.24 42.88
C ARG A 7 9.16 8.19 42.22
N ILE A 8 10.09 8.61 41.36
CA ILE A 8 11.16 7.73 40.88
C ILE A 8 11.96 7.28 42.11
N PRO A 9 12.13 5.97 42.38
CA PRO A 9 12.92 5.52 43.51
C PRO A 9 14.38 5.94 43.34
N ASP A 10 14.93 6.52 44.41
CA ASP A 10 16.35 6.81 44.54
C ASP A 10 17.16 5.50 44.38
N LEU A 11 18.07 5.45 43.39
CA LEU A 11 18.77 4.25 42.92
C LEU A 11 19.88 3.74 43.86
N ARG A 12 19.81 4.03 45.17
CA ARG A 12 20.91 3.72 46.10
C ARG A 12 20.78 2.43 46.91
N HIS A 13 19.69 1.68 46.85
CA HIS A 13 19.63 0.34 47.46
C HIS A 13 18.71 -0.63 46.72
N VAL A 14 19.27 -1.37 45.75
CA VAL A 14 18.60 -2.54 45.15
C VAL A 14 18.86 -3.76 46.05
N ASN A 15 17.86 -4.20 46.82
CA ASN A 15 17.93 -5.45 47.59
C ASN A 15 17.68 -6.66 46.67
N ARG A 16 18.36 -7.79 46.89
CA ARG A 16 18.20 -9.08 46.15
C ARG A 16 16.74 -9.49 45.97
N ARG A 17 15.87 -9.28 46.96
CA ARG A 17 14.43 -9.57 46.84
C ARG A 17 13.72 -8.65 45.85
N SER A 18 14.03 -7.35 45.85
CA SER A 18 13.47 -6.38 44.89
C SER A 18 13.97 -6.66 43.48
N PHE A 19 15.24 -7.07 43.33
CA PHE A 19 15.79 -7.47 42.04
C PHE A 19 15.08 -8.70 41.47
N LEU A 20 14.88 -9.75 42.27
CA LEU A 20 14.21 -10.99 41.85
C LEU A 20 12.72 -10.78 41.54
N VAL A 21 12.01 -9.95 42.31
CA VAL A 21 10.59 -9.62 42.05
C VAL A 21 10.44 -8.75 40.79
N THR A 22 11.38 -7.83 40.54
CA THR A 22 11.35 -6.96 39.35
C THR A 22 11.76 -7.72 38.08
N THR A 23 12.72 -8.65 38.15
CA THR A 23 13.09 -9.49 37.01
C THR A 23 12.04 -10.54 36.67
N SER A 24 11.34 -11.10 37.67
CA SER A 24 10.24 -12.05 37.39
C SER A 24 9.00 -11.38 36.80
N SER A 25 8.70 -10.12 37.17
CA SER A 25 7.61 -9.34 36.55
C SER A 25 7.96 -8.86 35.13
N LEU A 26 9.22 -8.53 34.84
CA LEU A 26 9.68 -8.23 33.48
C LEU A 26 9.74 -9.48 32.58
N ALA A 27 10.13 -10.65 33.12
CA ALA A 27 10.12 -11.90 32.38
C ALA A 27 8.69 -12.37 32.06
N ALA A 28 7.73 -12.16 32.97
CA ALA A 28 6.32 -12.39 32.68
C ALA A 28 5.82 -11.40 31.60
N ALA A 29 6.12 -10.11 31.70
CA ALA A 29 5.75 -9.14 30.66
C ALA A 29 6.36 -9.47 29.28
N ALA A 30 7.58 -10.02 29.24
CA ALA A 30 8.24 -10.48 27.99
C ALA A 30 7.62 -11.77 27.41
N LEU A 31 7.12 -12.66 28.27
CA LEU A 31 6.38 -13.87 27.85
C LEU A 31 4.95 -13.57 27.40
N TRP A 32 4.36 -12.46 27.86
CA TRP A 32 3.07 -11.96 27.37
C TRP A 32 3.22 -11.06 26.14
N SER A 33 4.31 -10.30 26.00
CA SER A 33 4.57 -9.47 24.81
C SER A 33 4.96 -10.31 23.59
N SER A 34 5.65 -11.45 23.78
CA SER A 34 5.89 -12.44 22.71
C SER A 34 4.65 -13.26 22.33
N ARG A 35 3.56 -13.17 23.11
CA ARG A 35 2.22 -13.68 22.77
C ARG A 35 1.27 -12.60 22.25
N ALA A 36 1.71 -11.34 22.21
CA ALA A 36 0.94 -10.22 21.67
C ALA A 36 1.21 -9.98 20.16
N TRP A 37 2.00 -10.83 19.51
CA TRP A 37 1.81 -11.07 18.08
C TRP A 37 0.51 -11.82 17.92
N GLY A 38 -0.55 -11.06 17.60
CA GLY A 38 -1.88 -11.60 17.36
C GLY A 38 -1.82 -12.80 16.42
N VAL A 39 -2.75 -13.74 16.61
CA VAL A 39 -2.87 -14.95 15.80
C VAL A 39 -2.92 -14.56 14.33
N VAL A 40 -1.85 -14.86 13.58
CA VAL A 40 -1.85 -14.69 12.12
C VAL A 40 -2.80 -15.74 11.55
N LYS A 41 -3.88 -15.30 10.93
CA LYS A 41 -4.83 -16.21 10.28
C LYS A 41 -4.26 -16.68 8.95
N ARG A 42 -4.09 -18.00 8.84
CA ARG A 42 -3.67 -18.69 7.60
C ARG A 42 -4.85 -19.17 6.76
N ASN A 43 -5.92 -19.58 7.44
CA ASN A 43 -7.13 -20.11 6.81
C ASN A 43 -8.29 -19.13 6.96
N VAL A 44 -8.22 -18.01 6.25
CA VAL A 44 -9.32 -17.05 6.16
C VAL A 44 -10.30 -17.53 5.09
N LYS A 45 -11.60 -17.43 5.38
CA LYS A 45 -12.67 -17.59 4.40
C LYS A 45 -13.25 -16.22 4.10
N PHE A 46 -13.43 -15.92 2.83
CA PHE A 46 -14.02 -14.66 2.38
C PHE A 46 -15.42 -14.93 1.83
N ALA A 47 -16.35 -14.00 2.07
CA ALA A 47 -17.66 -14.03 1.44
C ALA A 47 -17.58 -13.53 -0.01
N ASP A 48 -16.70 -12.56 -0.25
CA ASP A 48 -16.44 -11.94 -1.54
C ASP A 48 -14.94 -12.03 -1.89
N ASN A 49 -14.58 -11.94 -3.16
CA ASN A 49 -13.19 -11.95 -3.59
C ASN A 49 -12.37 -10.87 -2.84
N PRO A 50 -11.31 -11.21 -2.09
CA PRO A 50 -10.51 -10.22 -1.36
C PRO A 50 -9.62 -9.36 -2.26
N PHE A 51 -9.38 -9.76 -3.51
CA PHE A 51 -8.52 -9.05 -4.46
C PHE A 51 -9.30 -8.05 -5.33
N GLN A 52 -10.31 -7.37 -4.76
CA GLN A 52 -11.16 -6.42 -5.51
C GLN A 52 -10.42 -5.18 -6.02
N LEU A 53 -9.21 -4.91 -5.53
CA LEU A 53 -8.37 -3.77 -5.95
C LEU A 53 -7.25 -4.19 -6.93
N GLY A 54 -7.30 -5.43 -7.41
CA GLY A 54 -6.31 -5.99 -8.32
C GLY A 54 -4.94 -6.20 -7.67
N VAL A 55 -3.92 -6.22 -8.52
CA VAL A 55 -2.51 -6.39 -8.16
C VAL A 55 -1.68 -5.34 -8.90
N ALA A 56 -0.53 -4.98 -8.36
CA ALA A 56 0.39 -4.05 -9.00
C ALA A 56 1.85 -4.47 -8.78
N SER A 57 2.75 -3.96 -9.61
CA SER A 57 4.18 -4.04 -9.37
C SER A 57 4.83 -2.69 -9.60
N GLY A 58 5.97 -2.44 -8.98
CA GLY A 58 6.62 -1.14 -9.03
C GLY A 58 8.03 -1.12 -8.45
N ASP A 59 8.62 0.07 -8.44
CA ASP A 59 10.02 0.32 -8.07
C ASP A 59 11.01 -0.76 -8.59
N PRO A 60 10.97 -1.10 -9.90
CA PRO A 60 11.81 -2.16 -10.44
C PRO A 60 13.29 -1.81 -10.34
N ALA A 61 14.09 -2.81 -9.97
CA ALA A 61 15.54 -2.79 -9.90
C ALA A 61 16.11 -3.89 -10.80
N PRO A 62 17.44 -3.94 -11.04
CA PRO A 62 18.02 -4.96 -11.91
C PRO A 62 17.81 -6.38 -11.41
N ASP A 63 17.76 -6.59 -10.10
CA ASP A 63 17.64 -7.91 -9.49
C ASP A 63 16.26 -8.15 -8.84
N GLY A 64 15.30 -7.24 -9.00
CA GLY A 64 14.10 -7.29 -8.19
C GLY A 64 13.03 -6.27 -8.51
N VAL A 65 11.87 -6.41 -7.89
CA VAL A 65 10.70 -5.53 -8.03
C VAL A 65 9.90 -5.53 -6.73
N VAL A 66 9.03 -4.52 -6.56
CA VAL A 66 7.98 -4.56 -5.55
C VAL A 66 6.73 -5.20 -6.17
N LEU A 67 6.12 -6.15 -5.46
CA LEU A 67 4.78 -6.66 -5.75
C LEU A 67 3.81 -6.13 -4.72
N TRP A 68 2.62 -5.75 -5.16
CA TRP A 68 1.59 -5.15 -4.33
C TRP A 68 0.21 -5.77 -4.56
N THR A 69 -0.55 -5.89 -3.47
CA THR A 69 -1.99 -6.11 -3.48
C THR A 69 -2.58 -5.61 -2.15
N ARG A 70 -3.90 -5.46 -2.05
CA ARG A 70 -4.59 -5.21 -0.77
C ARG A 70 -5.77 -6.16 -0.61
N LEU A 71 -5.91 -6.76 0.57
CA LEU A 71 -7.07 -7.60 0.90
C LEU A 71 -8.24 -6.68 1.27
N ALA A 72 -9.25 -6.61 0.40
CA ALA A 72 -10.37 -5.70 0.55
C ALA A 72 -11.66 -6.29 -0.05
N PRO A 73 -12.30 -7.30 0.56
CA PRO A 73 -13.56 -7.86 0.08
C PRO A 73 -14.71 -6.84 0.03
N ARG A 74 -14.68 -5.79 0.85
CA ARG A 74 -15.60 -4.63 0.75
C ARG A 74 -14.79 -3.34 0.67
N PRO A 75 -14.27 -2.98 -0.52
CA PRO A 75 -13.22 -1.97 -0.66
C PRO A 75 -13.64 -0.56 -0.22
N LEU A 76 -14.91 -0.20 -0.37
CA LEU A 76 -15.44 1.13 0.00
C LEU A 76 -15.97 1.21 1.44
N GLU A 77 -15.89 0.10 2.19
CA GLU A 77 -16.32 0.01 3.59
C GLU A 77 -15.09 -0.27 4.49
N GLY A 78 -14.01 0.50 4.30
CA GLY A 78 -12.76 0.31 5.02
C GLY A 78 -11.99 -0.96 4.64
N GLY A 79 -12.44 -1.70 3.63
CA GLY A 79 -11.85 -2.96 3.17
C GLY A 79 -12.59 -4.21 3.67
N GLY A 80 -13.48 -4.11 4.64
CA GLY A 80 -14.29 -5.26 5.09
C GLY A 80 -13.51 -6.44 5.70
N MET A 81 -12.27 -6.21 6.12
CA MET A 81 -11.39 -7.19 6.75
C MET A 81 -11.57 -7.22 8.27
N PRO A 82 -11.33 -8.38 8.93
CA PRO A 82 -11.27 -8.45 10.39
C PRO A 82 -10.02 -7.72 10.93
N ALA A 83 -10.07 -7.31 12.21
CA ALA A 83 -8.96 -6.67 12.91
C ALA A 83 -7.84 -7.65 13.33
N GLU A 84 -7.45 -8.55 12.43
CA GLU A 84 -6.42 -9.57 12.65
C GLU A 84 -5.44 -9.59 11.48
N ALA A 85 -4.22 -10.04 11.76
CA ALA A 85 -3.21 -10.26 10.73
C ALA A 85 -3.54 -11.48 9.87
N VAL A 86 -3.28 -11.41 8.56
CA VAL A 86 -3.58 -12.47 7.60
C VAL A 86 -2.33 -12.83 6.81
N GLU A 87 -2.01 -14.12 6.73
CA GLU A 87 -0.89 -14.61 5.92
C GLU A 87 -1.28 -14.63 4.44
N VAL A 88 -0.43 -14.07 3.58
CA VAL A 88 -0.61 -14.03 2.13
C VAL A 88 0.60 -14.67 1.49
N SER A 89 0.37 -15.67 0.64
CA SER A 89 1.42 -16.29 -0.18
C SER A 89 1.56 -15.57 -1.51
N TRP A 90 2.76 -15.55 -2.06
CA TRP A 90 3.08 -14.91 -3.33
C TRP A 90 4.07 -15.76 -4.11
N GLN A 91 4.00 -15.68 -5.45
CA GLN A 91 4.89 -16.40 -6.37
C GLN A 91 5.27 -15.49 -7.54
N VAL A 92 6.47 -15.72 -8.08
CA VAL A 92 6.98 -15.12 -9.31
C VAL A 92 7.45 -16.25 -10.24
N ALA A 93 7.02 -16.22 -11.50
CA ALA A 93 7.33 -17.23 -12.51
C ALA A 93 7.83 -16.62 -13.82
N GLU A 94 8.52 -17.42 -14.62
CA GLU A 94 9.01 -17.03 -15.95
C GLU A 94 7.94 -17.12 -17.05
N ASP A 95 6.80 -17.75 -16.75
CA ASP A 95 5.71 -18.01 -17.69
C ASP A 95 4.35 -17.61 -17.09
N GLU A 96 3.44 -17.21 -17.97
CA GLU A 96 2.09 -16.77 -17.59
C GLU A 96 1.27 -17.89 -16.94
N GLN A 97 1.55 -19.15 -17.25
CA GLN A 97 0.84 -20.28 -16.66
C GLN A 97 1.26 -20.54 -15.21
N MET A 98 2.25 -19.81 -14.67
CA MET A 98 2.79 -19.95 -13.32
C MET A 98 3.39 -21.35 -13.07
N THR A 99 4.01 -21.97 -14.08
CA THR A 99 4.58 -23.32 -13.98
C THR A 99 6.08 -23.34 -13.68
N LYS A 100 6.81 -22.28 -14.03
CA LYS A 100 8.25 -22.09 -13.80
C LYS A 100 8.47 -21.03 -12.73
N VAL A 101 8.08 -21.36 -11.50
CA VAL A 101 8.28 -20.49 -10.33
C VAL A 101 9.76 -20.33 -10.03
N VAL A 102 10.22 -19.08 -9.92
CA VAL A 102 11.61 -18.71 -9.63
C VAL A 102 11.79 -18.07 -8.25
N ARG A 103 10.72 -17.49 -7.70
CA ARG A 103 10.66 -16.96 -6.34
C ARG A 103 9.27 -17.19 -5.77
N GLU A 104 9.19 -17.46 -4.49
CA GLU A 104 7.95 -17.57 -3.75
C GLU A 104 8.17 -17.30 -2.27
N GLY A 105 7.09 -17.03 -1.55
CA GLY A 105 7.14 -16.85 -0.12
C GLY A 105 5.79 -16.52 0.48
N THR A 106 5.82 -16.12 1.74
CA THR A 106 4.66 -15.58 2.46
C THR A 106 5.00 -14.23 3.07
N THR A 107 3.96 -13.43 3.29
CA THR A 107 4.02 -12.16 4.01
C THR A 107 2.76 -12.01 4.85
N THR A 108 2.73 -11.03 5.75
CA THR A 108 1.62 -10.80 6.65
C THR A 108 0.95 -9.46 6.34
N ALA A 109 -0.31 -9.51 5.90
CA ALA A 109 -1.16 -8.35 5.75
C ALA A 109 -1.77 -7.98 7.10
N THR A 110 -1.52 -6.77 7.61
CA THR A 110 -1.97 -6.37 8.95
C THR A 110 -3.05 -5.28 8.91
N PRO A 111 -3.94 -5.21 9.92
CA PRO A 111 -4.98 -4.18 9.97
C PRO A 111 -4.44 -2.75 10.03
N GLN A 112 -3.26 -2.55 10.64
CA GLN A 112 -2.63 -1.24 10.77
C GLN A 112 -2.31 -0.61 9.41
N TRP A 113 -2.06 -1.45 8.40
CA TRP A 113 -1.74 -1.07 7.03
C TRP A 113 -2.87 -1.43 6.06
N ALA A 114 -4.12 -1.44 6.54
CA ALA A 114 -5.32 -1.73 5.75
C ALA A 114 -5.30 -3.07 5.01
N HIS A 115 -4.56 -4.05 5.54
CA HIS A 115 -4.25 -5.33 4.90
C HIS A 115 -3.64 -5.18 3.49
N ALA A 116 -2.90 -4.09 3.26
CA ALA A 116 -2.00 -3.96 2.14
C ALA A 116 -0.84 -4.96 2.27
N VAL A 117 -0.35 -5.40 1.12
CA VAL A 117 0.76 -6.32 0.97
C VAL A 117 1.78 -5.67 0.08
N HIS A 118 3.02 -5.58 0.58
CA HIS A 118 4.20 -5.17 -0.17
C HIS A 118 5.24 -6.27 -0.06
N VAL A 119 5.72 -6.76 -1.20
CA VAL A 119 6.78 -7.77 -1.28
C VAL A 119 7.91 -7.21 -2.12
N GLU A 120 9.06 -6.98 -1.51
CA GLU A 120 10.30 -6.69 -2.24
C GLU A 120 10.94 -8.02 -2.65
N VAL A 121 10.82 -8.37 -3.93
CA VAL A 121 11.40 -9.58 -4.49
C VAL A 121 12.82 -9.27 -4.96
N ASP A 122 13.76 -10.15 -4.66
CA ASP A 122 15.17 -10.03 -5.05
C ASP A 122 15.70 -11.29 -5.78
N GLY A 123 16.94 -11.19 -6.27
CA GLY A 123 17.67 -12.24 -6.98
C GLY A 123 17.01 -12.73 -8.28
N LEU A 124 16.18 -11.89 -8.89
CA LEU A 124 15.71 -12.05 -10.26
C LEU A 124 16.83 -11.69 -11.25
N ARG A 125 16.69 -12.13 -12.50
CA ARG A 125 17.65 -11.75 -13.55
C ARG A 125 17.30 -10.35 -14.07
N PRO A 126 18.30 -9.54 -14.45
CA PRO A 126 18.07 -8.22 -15.03
C PRO A 126 17.44 -8.29 -16.41
N ASP A 127 16.78 -7.19 -16.76
CA ASP A 127 16.10 -6.97 -18.04
C ASP A 127 15.18 -8.12 -18.47
N ARG A 128 14.35 -8.59 -17.54
CA ARG A 128 13.56 -9.80 -17.76
C ARG A 128 12.11 -9.61 -17.34
N TRP A 129 11.21 -10.12 -18.18
CA TRP A 129 9.80 -10.22 -17.89
C TRP A 129 9.51 -11.41 -16.95
N TYR A 130 8.62 -11.17 -16.00
CA TYR A 130 8.12 -12.16 -15.05
C TYR A 130 6.61 -12.00 -14.87
N TRP A 131 5.98 -13.09 -14.41
CA TRP A 131 4.60 -13.12 -13.97
C TRP A 131 4.54 -13.33 -12.46
N TYR A 132 3.53 -12.78 -11.80
CA TYR A 132 3.36 -12.93 -10.36
C TYR A 132 1.89 -13.10 -9.97
N GLN A 133 1.67 -13.71 -8.82
CA GLN A 133 0.33 -13.96 -8.29
C GLN A 133 0.37 -14.09 -6.77
N PHE A 134 -0.71 -13.69 -6.12
CA PHE A 134 -0.93 -13.84 -4.68
C PHE A 134 -2.02 -14.88 -4.39
N LYS A 135 -1.96 -15.46 -3.20
CA LYS A 135 -2.98 -16.37 -2.70
C LYS A 135 -3.18 -16.22 -1.19
N VAL A 136 -4.43 -16.21 -0.76
CA VAL A 136 -4.85 -16.15 0.64
C VAL A 136 -6.01 -17.12 0.88
N GLY A 137 -5.83 -18.09 1.79
CA GLY A 137 -6.80 -19.17 1.97
C GLY A 137 -7.05 -19.92 0.64
N SER A 138 -8.31 -19.95 0.19
CA SER A 138 -8.73 -20.51 -1.11
C SER A 138 -8.65 -19.52 -2.28
N GLU A 139 -8.48 -18.23 -1.99
CA GLU A 139 -8.60 -17.16 -2.98
C GLU A 139 -7.26 -16.90 -3.65
N THR A 140 -7.30 -16.72 -4.98
CA THR A 140 -6.13 -16.43 -5.80
C THR A 140 -6.35 -15.10 -6.52
N SER A 141 -5.34 -14.23 -6.51
CA SER A 141 -5.42 -12.93 -7.19
C SER A 141 -5.43 -13.07 -8.71
N PRO A 142 -5.80 -12.01 -9.46
CA PRO A 142 -5.37 -11.88 -10.85
C PRO A 142 -3.86 -12.06 -10.97
N LYS A 143 -3.41 -12.55 -12.14
CA LYS A 143 -1.98 -12.58 -12.46
C LYS A 143 -1.54 -11.19 -12.88
N GLY A 144 -0.41 -10.75 -12.34
CA GLY A 144 0.27 -9.59 -12.84
C GLY A 144 1.53 -9.97 -13.63
N ARG A 145 2.01 -9.05 -14.44
CA ARG A 145 3.25 -9.11 -15.19
C ARG A 145 4.12 -7.92 -14.78
N THR A 146 5.42 -8.15 -14.73
CA THR A 146 6.40 -7.15 -14.31
C THR A 146 7.72 -7.34 -15.07
N ARG A 147 8.62 -6.36 -14.97
CA ARG A 147 9.94 -6.42 -15.59
C ARG A 147 10.99 -5.87 -14.64
N THR A 148 12.10 -6.57 -14.50
CA THR A 148 13.31 -6.05 -13.84
C THR A 148 14.01 -5.05 -14.73
N MET A 149 14.74 -4.11 -14.13
CA MET A 149 15.54 -3.15 -14.89
C MET A 149 16.76 -3.82 -15.54
N PRO A 150 17.31 -3.24 -16.61
CA PRO A 150 18.66 -3.56 -17.06
C PRO A 150 19.71 -3.24 -15.99
N LEU A 151 20.90 -3.85 -16.09
CA LEU A 151 22.04 -3.50 -15.23
C LEU A 151 22.45 -2.04 -15.45
N ALA A 152 22.98 -1.38 -14.42
CA ALA A 152 23.31 0.06 -14.47
C ALA A 152 24.34 0.40 -15.56
N GLU A 153 25.26 -0.52 -15.85
CA GLU A 153 26.29 -0.41 -16.87
C GLU A 153 25.81 -0.83 -18.27
N SER A 154 24.56 -1.30 -18.41
CA SER A 154 24.01 -1.70 -19.70
C SER A 154 23.58 -0.50 -20.55
N SER A 155 23.57 -0.69 -21.87
CA SER A 155 23.09 0.30 -22.83
C SER A 155 21.96 -0.33 -23.66
N PRO A 156 20.71 -0.32 -23.17
CA PRO A 156 19.59 -0.92 -23.88
C PRO A 156 19.35 -0.18 -25.20
N GLN A 157 19.07 -0.93 -26.27
CA GLN A 157 18.82 -0.33 -27.58
C GLN A 157 17.54 0.54 -27.61
N ARG A 158 16.59 0.27 -26.71
CA ARG A 158 15.30 0.95 -26.64
C ARG A 158 14.74 0.86 -25.22
N VAL A 159 14.07 1.93 -24.80
CA VAL A 159 13.17 1.94 -23.64
C VAL A 159 11.87 2.58 -24.08
N ARG A 160 10.74 1.94 -23.77
CA ARG A 160 9.38 2.46 -24.04
C ARG A 160 8.65 2.61 -22.73
N PHE A 161 8.18 3.81 -22.44
CA PHE A 161 7.37 4.07 -21.25
C PHE A 161 6.22 5.01 -21.61
N ALA A 162 5.16 4.93 -20.82
CA ALA A 162 4.12 5.96 -20.80
C ALA A 162 4.19 6.70 -19.46
N PHE A 163 3.72 7.94 -19.45
CA PHE A 163 3.41 8.62 -18.20
C PHE A 163 1.93 9.04 -18.18
N ALA A 164 1.37 9.11 -16.99
CA ALA A 164 0.02 9.60 -16.72
C ALA A 164 0.01 10.48 -15.47
N SER A 165 -1.00 11.33 -15.37
CA SER A 165 -1.34 12.11 -14.17
C SER A 165 -2.83 12.49 -14.25
N CYS A 166 -3.33 13.09 -13.17
CA CYS A 166 -4.61 13.80 -13.17
C CYS A 166 -5.80 12.94 -13.59
N GLN A 167 -6.02 11.84 -12.89
CA GLN A 167 -7.07 10.87 -13.21
C GLN A 167 -8.36 11.09 -12.40
N HIS A 168 -8.86 12.32 -12.33
CA HIS A 168 -10.05 12.64 -11.52
C HIS A 168 -11.22 11.70 -11.84
N TYR A 169 -11.68 10.94 -10.83
CA TYR A 169 -12.61 9.84 -11.05
C TYR A 169 -13.97 10.32 -11.59
N GLU A 170 -14.48 11.42 -11.05
CA GLU A 170 -15.79 11.97 -11.45
C GLU A 170 -15.85 12.51 -12.89
N THR A 171 -14.74 12.96 -13.48
CA THR A 171 -14.75 13.75 -14.73
C THR A 171 -14.75 12.91 -16.01
N GLY A 172 -14.45 11.61 -15.92
CA GLY A 172 -14.33 10.75 -17.08
C GLY A 172 -14.26 9.28 -16.72
N LEU A 173 -14.35 8.42 -17.75
CA LEU A 173 -13.98 7.02 -17.65
C LEU A 173 -12.49 6.85 -17.97
N TYR A 174 -11.89 5.78 -17.47
CA TYR A 174 -10.47 5.49 -17.63
C TYR A 174 -10.11 4.81 -18.96
N THR A 175 -10.81 5.18 -20.05
CA THR A 175 -10.56 4.71 -21.42
C THR A 175 -9.12 4.93 -21.86
N ALA A 176 -8.45 5.98 -21.35
CA ALA A 176 -7.03 6.24 -21.63
C ALA A 176 -6.13 5.07 -21.21
N TYR A 177 -6.41 4.41 -20.08
CA TYR A 177 -5.67 3.22 -19.66
C TYR A 177 -5.94 2.01 -20.57
N GLU A 178 -7.16 1.87 -21.12
CA GLU A 178 -7.44 0.85 -22.13
C GLU A 178 -6.63 1.04 -23.41
N HIS A 179 -6.40 2.29 -23.81
CA HIS A 179 -5.52 2.61 -24.95
C HIS A 179 -4.05 2.38 -24.60
N MET A 180 -3.60 2.83 -23.43
CA MET A 180 -2.22 2.61 -22.96
C MET A 180 -1.86 1.13 -22.88
N LEU A 181 -2.80 0.27 -22.48
CA LEU A 181 -2.64 -1.18 -22.45
C LEU A 181 -2.36 -1.83 -23.82
N ARG A 182 -2.68 -1.15 -24.92
CA ARG A 182 -2.43 -1.64 -26.28
C ARG A 182 -1.03 -1.27 -26.78
N GLU A 183 -0.30 -0.45 -26.03
CA GLU A 183 1.06 -0.04 -26.37
C GLU A 183 2.09 -1.08 -25.90
N ASP A 184 3.16 -1.24 -26.69
CA ASP A 184 4.32 -2.06 -26.34
C ASP A 184 5.22 -1.28 -25.35
N LEU A 185 4.92 -1.30 -24.06
CA LEU A 185 5.63 -0.53 -23.03
C LEU A 185 6.43 -1.44 -22.10
N ASP A 186 7.51 -0.88 -21.56
CA ASP A 186 8.39 -1.54 -20.59
C ASP A 186 8.01 -1.19 -19.14
N LEU A 187 7.47 0.02 -18.91
CA LEU A 187 7.02 0.52 -17.61
C LEU A 187 6.06 1.73 -17.76
N VAL A 188 5.40 2.11 -16.65
CA VAL A 188 4.55 3.31 -16.55
C VAL A 188 5.08 4.24 -15.47
N LEU A 189 4.99 5.55 -15.70
CA LEU A 189 5.16 6.58 -14.68
C LEU A 189 3.81 7.20 -14.33
N HIS A 190 3.49 7.37 -13.04
CA HIS A 190 2.39 8.23 -12.61
C HIS A 190 2.95 9.45 -11.88
N LEU A 191 2.58 10.65 -12.35
CA LEU A 191 3.20 11.91 -11.97
C LEU A 191 2.32 12.76 -11.04
N GLY A 192 1.56 12.11 -10.17
CA GLY A 192 0.64 12.77 -9.24
C GLY A 192 -0.81 12.87 -9.69
N ASP A 193 -1.65 13.34 -8.77
CA ASP A 193 -3.12 13.36 -8.88
C ASP A 193 -3.71 11.98 -9.21
N TYR A 194 -3.16 10.95 -8.56
CA TYR A 194 -3.70 9.59 -8.65
C TYR A 194 -5.08 9.53 -8.02
N ILE A 195 -5.30 10.28 -6.94
CA ILE A 195 -6.63 10.55 -6.39
C ILE A 195 -6.88 12.05 -6.36
N TYR A 196 -8.13 12.42 -6.11
CA TYR A 196 -8.52 13.77 -5.72
C TYR A 196 -9.22 13.67 -4.37
N GLU A 197 -9.02 14.64 -3.49
CA GLU A 197 -9.52 14.76 -2.12
C GLU A 197 -10.93 15.37 -2.03
N GLY A 198 -11.33 16.13 -3.05
CA GLY A 198 -12.59 16.87 -3.07
C GLY A 198 -13.85 16.05 -2.75
N ALA A 199 -14.84 16.74 -2.19
CA ALA A 199 -16.19 16.22 -1.94
C ALA A 199 -16.88 15.77 -3.26
N PRO A 200 -17.85 14.84 -3.19
CA PRO A 200 -18.55 14.38 -4.38
C PRO A 200 -19.35 15.48 -5.08
N LYS A 201 -19.19 15.59 -6.41
CA LYS A 201 -19.85 16.61 -7.23
C LYS A 201 -21.10 16.03 -7.91
N ASN A 202 -22.13 16.86 -8.04
CA ASN A 202 -23.33 16.51 -8.80
C ASN A 202 -23.10 16.70 -10.32
N ASN A 203 -23.93 16.05 -11.14
CA ASN A 203 -23.89 16.12 -12.61
C ASN A 203 -22.54 15.71 -13.23
N GLN A 204 -21.86 14.75 -12.61
CA GLN A 204 -20.64 14.13 -13.10
C GLN A 204 -20.91 12.76 -13.71
N VAL A 205 -20.01 12.25 -14.55
CA VAL A 205 -20.17 10.93 -15.21
C VAL A 205 -20.02 9.76 -14.22
N ARG A 206 -19.23 9.98 -13.18
CA ARG A 206 -19.10 9.12 -12.00
C ARG A 206 -19.15 10.01 -10.76
N LYS A 207 -19.28 9.41 -9.58
CA LYS A 207 -19.40 10.16 -8.32
C LYS A 207 -18.41 9.64 -7.29
N HIS A 208 -17.72 10.54 -6.59
CA HIS A 208 -16.89 10.16 -5.44
C HIS A 208 -17.76 9.53 -4.34
N SER A 209 -17.20 8.56 -3.63
CA SER A 209 -17.82 8.00 -2.43
C SER A 209 -17.64 8.94 -1.23
N GLY A 210 -18.52 8.79 -0.24
CA GLY A 210 -18.53 9.63 0.96
C GLY A 210 -19.46 10.84 0.83
N ALA A 211 -19.39 11.74 1.82
CA ALA A 211 -20.28 12.91 1.90
C ALA A 211 -19.52 14.26 1.86
N GLY A 212 -18.19 14.24 2.02
CA GLY A 212 -17.38 15.43 2.12
C GLY A 212 -15.98 15.22 1.56
N GLU A 213 -15.17 16.26 1.72
CA GLU A 213 -13.74 16.21 1.46
C GLU A 213 -13.05 15.25 2.44
N LEU A 214 -11.95 14.63 2.01
CA LEU A 214 -11.25 13.63 2.82
C LEU A 214 -10.48 14.29 3.98
N ASP A 215 -10.59 13.72 5.18
CA ASP A 215 -9.78 14.13 6.33
C ASP A 215 -9.20 12.93 7.10
N SER A 216 -10.01 11.90 7.38
CA SER A 216 -9.57 10.75 8.14
C SER A 216 -8.77 9.76 7.29
N LEU A 217 -7.96 8.91 7.94
CA LEU A 217 -7.22 7.85 7.24
C LEU A 217 -8.15 6.90 6.47
N ASP A 218 -9.33 6.60 7.02
CA ASP A 218 -10.30 5.73 6.36
C ASP A 218 -10.95 6.41 5.16
N ASP A 219 -11.13 7.74 5.17
CA ASP A 219 -11.57 8.49 3.99
C ASP A 219 -10.57 8.33 2.85
N TYR A 220 -9.28 8.54 3.11
CA TYR A 220 -8.21 8.35 2.11
C TYR A 220 -8.12 6.92 1.61
N ARG A 221 -8.21 5.92 2.50
CA ARG A 221 -8.22 4.49 2.12
C ARG A 221 -9.40 4.16 1.22
N ASN A 222 -10.59 4.69 1.53
CA ASN A 222 -11.79 4.46 0.73
C ASN A 222 -11.72 5.19 -0.63
N ARG A 223 -11.14 6.40 -0.70
CA ARG A 223 -10.92 7.10 -1.98
C ARG A 223 -9.92 6.37 -2.87
N HIS A 224 -8.77 5.95 -2.33
CA HIS A 224 -7.82 5.13 -3.09
C HIS A 224 -8.47 3.83 -3.57
N ALA A 225 -9.25 3.17 -2.72
CA ALA A 225 -10.00 1.98 -3.08
C ALA A 225 -10.98 2.27 -4.22
N GLN A 226 -11.75 3.37 -4.15
CA GLN A 226 -12.68 3.77 -5.21
C GLN A 226 -12.00 3.96 -6.57
N TYR A 227 -10.84 4.61 -6.61
CA TYR A 227 -10.12 4.78 -7.86
C TYR A 227 -9.64 3.43 -8.40
N LYS A 228 -9.12 2.57 -7.50
CA LYS A 228 -8.61 1.24 -7.84
C LYS A 228 -9.67 0.17 -8.08
N THR A 229 -10.97 0.44 -7.91
CA THR A 229 -12.02 -0.50 -8.37
C THR A 229 -12.26 -0.41 -9.88
N ASP A 230 -11.69 0.60 -10.56
CA ASP A 230 -11.80 0.72 -12.01
C ASP A 230 -11.01 -0.38 -12.74
N GLY A 231 -11.68 -1.15 -13.59
CA GLY A 231 -11.10 -2.28 -14.29
C GLY A 231 -9.98 -1.93 -15.28
N ALA A 232 -10.03 -0.76 -15.91
CA ALA A 232 -8.98 -0.32 -16.83
C ALA A 232 -7.70 0.03 -16.05
N LEU A 233 -7.85 0.70 -14.90
CA LEU A 233 -6.73 0.98 -14.01
C LEU A 233 -6.13 -0.30 -13.42
N GLN A 234 -6.96 -1.24 -12.95
CA GLN A 234 -6.48 -2.55 -12.47
C GLN A 234 -5.71 -3.31 -13.53
N ALA A 235 -6.24 -3.37 -14.76
CA ALA A 235 -5.57 -4.04 -15.86
C ALA A 235 -4.22 -3.38 -16.18
N MET A 236 -4.13 -2.05 -16.14
CA MET A 236 -2.87 -1.33 -16.35
C MET A 236 -1.85 -1.56 -15.23
N HIS A 237 -2.28 -1.61 -13.96
CA HIS A 237 -1.42 -1.99 -12.82
C HIS A 237 -0.93 -3.43 -12.92
N ALA A 238 -1.78 -4.34 -13.39
CA ALA A 238 -1.41 -5.75 -13.53
C ALA A 238 -0.47 -5.99 -14.72
N ALA A 239 -0.45 -5.14 -15.76
CA ALA A 239 0.30 -5.42 -16.98
C ALA A 239 1.78 -5.04 -16.93
N LEU A 240 2.15 -3.99 -16.18
CA LEU A 240 3.48 -3.38 -16.22
C LEU A 240 3.97 -2.98 -14.82
N PRO A 241 5.29 -2.81 -14.61
CA PRO A 241 5.79 -2.13 -13.41
C PRO A 241 5.55 -0.62 -13.47
N TRP A 242 5.17 -0.04 -12.35
CA TRP A 242 4.89 1.39 -12.20
C TRP A 242 5.95 2.08 -11.33
N LEU A 243 6.38 3.26 -11.77
CA LEU A 243 7.10 4.24 -10.95
C LEU A 243 6.11 5.36 -10.63
N VAL A 244 5.86 5.63 -9.35
CA VAL A 244 4.80 6.57 -8.96
C VAL A 244 5.34 7.66 -8.04
N THR A 245 4.94 8.89 -8.32
CA THR A 245 5.04 10.02 -7.40
C THR A 245 3.67 10.66 -7.24
N TRP A 246 3.48 11.34 -6.12
CA TRP A 246 2.32 12.14 -5.80
C TRP A 246 2.53 13.60 -6.25
N ASP A 247 1.44 14.35 -6.32
CA ASP A 247 1.34 15.81 -6.41
C ASP A 247 0.34 16.29 -5.32
N ASP A 248 -0.23 17.47 -5.44
CA ASP A 248 -1.07 18.10 -4.41
C ASP A 248 -2.39 17.36 -4.11
N HIS A 249 -3.13 16.92 -5.13
CA HIS A 249 -4.46 16.31 -4.94
C HIS A 249 -4.48 14.94 -4.29
N GLU A 250 -3.31 14.33 -4.04
CA GLU A 250 -3.23 13.22 -3.10
C GLU A 250 -3.77 13.60 -1.71
N PHE A 251 -3.77 14.89 -1.33
CA PHE A 251 -4.39 15.30 -0.07
C PHE A 251 -4.86 16.74 0.09
N ASP A 252 -4.27 17.73 -0.58
CA ASP A 252 -4.56 19.15 -0.39
C ASP A 252 -4.10 19.94 -1.62
N ASN A 253 -5.05 20.35 -2.44
CA ASN A 253 -4.82 21.15 -3.65
C ASN A 253 -3.88 22.35 -3.39
N ASN A 254 -2.97 22.59 -4.34
CA ASN A 254 -1.94 23.64 -4.33
C ASN A 254 -1.04 23.71 -3.08
N CYS A 255 -0.95 22.65 -2.28
CA CYS A 255 -0.15 22.71 -1.07
C CYS A 255 1.35 22.93 -1.35
N ALA A 256 2.04 23.58 -0.43
CA ALA A 256 3.46 23.90 -0.58
C ALA A 256 4.23 23.72 0.73
N GLY A 257 5.15 22.75 0.76
CA GLY A 257 5.92 22.46 1.96
C GLY A 257 5.00 21.99 3.10
N ASP A 258 4.88 22.78 4.16
CA ASP A 258 4.01 22.54 5.31
C ASP A 258 2.80 23.50 5.37
N VAL A 259 2.41 24.06 4.22
CA VAL A 259 1.37 25.08 4.08
C VAL A 259 0.26 24.56 3.16
N SER A 260 -0.99 24.63 3.64
CA SER A 260 -2.21 24.40 2.85
C SER A 260 -2.54 25.62 1.98
N GLU A 261 -3.30 25.43 0.91
CA GLU A 261 -3.90 26.58 0.21
C GLU A 261 -4.98 27.29 1.05
N GLU A 262 -5.61 26.56 1.98
CA GLU A 262 -6.70 27.06 2.80
C GLU A 262 -6.18 27.90 3.98
N LYS A 263 -6.62 29.16 4.04
CA LYS A 263 -6.11 30.15 5.01
C LYS A 263 -6.41 29.82 6.46
N ASP A 264 -7.48 29.08 6.70
CA ASP A 264 -7.97 28.76 8.05
C ASP A 264 -7.45 27.41 8.58
N VAL A 265 -6.64 26.69 7.79
CA VAL A 265 -6.00 25.43 8.19
C VAL A 265 -4.67 25.73 8.87
N THR A 266 -4.53 25.33 10.14
CA THR A 266 -3.24 25.46 10.82
C THR A 266 -2.23 24.44 10.28
N ARG A 267 -0.94 24.77 10.42
CA ARG A 267 0.16 23.86 10.08
C ARG A 267 -0.01 22.47 10.72
N GLU A 268 -0.42 22.40 11.98
CA GLU A 268 -0.60 21.13 12.69
C GLU A 268 -1.74 20.30 12.10
N GLN A 269 -2.85 20.94 11.73
CA GLN A 269 -3.96 20.27 11.06
C GLN A 269 -3.54 19.74 9.69
N PHE A 270 -2.85 20.56 8.90
CA PHE A 270 -2.32 20.20 7.59
C PHE A 270 -1.36 19.01 7.67
N LEU A 271 -0.38 19.05 8.59
CA LEU A 271 0.59 17.97 8.76
C LEU A 271 -0.07 16.67 9.25
N ALA A 272 -1.11 16.76 10.08
CA ALA A 272 -1.89 15.59 10.50
C ALA A 272 -2.66 14.97 9.33
N ARG A 273 -3.28 15.79 8.48
CA ARG A 273 -3.96 15.35 7.24
C ARG A 273 -2.97 14.69 6.29
N ARG A 274 -1.82 15.32 6.06
CA ARG A 274 -0.73 14.81 5.22
C ARG A 274 -0.22 13.44 5.68
N ALA A 275 -0.04 13.25 6.99
CA ALA A 275 0.39 11.96 7.54
C ALA A 275 -0.60 10.83 7.22
N ARG A 276 -1.92 11.10 7.34
CA ARG A 276 -2.98 10.14 6.99
C ARG A 276 -2.99 9.83 5.50
N ALA A 277 -2.88 10.86 4.67
CA ALA A 277 -2.86 10.70 3.22
C ALA A 277 -1.63 9.93 2.73
N TYR A 278 -0.44 10.25 3.24
CA TYR A 278 0.79 9.53 2.88
C TYR A 278 0.77 8.08 3.33
N GLN A 279 0.20 7.79 4.50
CA GLN A 279 -0.02 6.41 4.92
C GLN A 279 -0.93 5.68 3.92
N ALA A 280 -2.08 6.27 3.56
CA ALA A 280 -2.97 5.68 2.57
C ALA A 280 -2.32 5.54 1.19
N TYR A 281 -1.52 6.51 0.75
CA TYR A 281 -0.76 6.45 -0.51
C TYR A 281 0.19 5.26 -0.51
N TYR A 282 1.01 5.10 0.54
CA TYR A 282 1.90 3.95 0.69
C TYR A 282 1.12 2.62 0.68
N GLU A 283 0.01 2.54 1.41
CA GLU A 283 -0.86 1.35 1.45
C GLU A 283 -1.40 0.95 0.08
N HIS A 284 -1.48 1.87 -0.88
CA HIS A 284 -2.08 1.66 -2.20
C HIS A 284 -1.10 1.70 -3.37
N MET A 285 0.18 2.00 -3.13
CA MET A 285 1.18 2.08 -4.19
C MET A 285 2.23 0.97 -4.07
N PRO A 286 2.76 0.47 -5.20
CA PRO A 286 3.79 -0.57 -5.21
C PRO A 286 5.18 0.00 -4.91
N LEU A 287 5.32 0.59 -3.72
CA LEU A 287 6.54 1.27 -3.26
C LEU A 287 7.38 0.36 -2.36
N ARG A 288 8.69 0.59 -2.36
CA ARG A 288 9.60 -0.06 -1.40
C ARG A 288 9.35 0.40 0.03
N ARG A 289 9.76 -0.41 0.99
CA ARG A 289 9.70 -0.10 2.43
C ARG A 289 10.44 1.19 2.78
N GLY A 290 11.45 1.56 2.01
CA GLY A 290 12.17 2.83 2.15
C GLY A 290 11.27 4.07 1.99
N SER A 291 10.11 3.93 1.35
CA SER A 291 9.12 4.99 1.14
C SER A 291 8.04 5.04 2.22
N LEU A 292 8.18 4.27 3.30
CA LEU A 292 7.27 4.38 4.45
C LEU A 292 7.31 5.81 5.01
N PRO A 293 6.15 6.47 5.19
CA PRO A 293 6.10 7.80 5.79
C PRO A 293 6.63 7.77 7.22
N GLN A 294 7.42 8.80 7.58
CA GLN A 294 8.07 8.98 8.90
C GLN A 294 7.41 10.08 9.71
#